data_AF-Q2PJ80-F1
#
_entry.id   AF-Q2PJ80-F1
#
_cell.length_a   1.000
_cell.length_b   1.000
_cell.length_c   1.000
_cell.angle_alpha   90.00
_cell.angle_beta   90.00
_cell.angle_gamma   90.00
#
_symmetry.space_group_name_H-M   'P 1'
#
loop_
_entity.id
_entity.type
_entity.pdbx_description
1 polymer ?
#
loop_
_entity_poly.entity_id
_entity_poly.type
_entity_poly.pdbx_seq_one_letter_code
_entity_poly.pdbx_strand_id
1 'polypeptide(L)'
;MSAKQKQMQDFLNRKRKMDLNVEKEPEPSTSSEPSNAEPVDVEEAKKEKQKYEKAKKAILFEAKRAKERADEMGPQGYLKPKSLGTNKEFLRRTIESTMPRRGKEDSK
;
A
#
# COMPACT_ATOMS: atom_id res chain seq x y z
N MET A 1 -23.47 29.27 -23.67
CA MET A 1 -22.23 28.54 -23.33
C MET A 1 -22.56 27.08 -23.11
N SER A 2 -21.82 26.16 -23.74
CA SER A 2 -21.99 24.71 -23.51
C SER A 2 -21.49 24.33 -22.11
N ALA A 3 -22.12 23.34 -21.46
CA ALA A 3 -21.72 22.84 -20.14
C ALA A 3 -20.23 22.44 -20.09
N LYS A 4 -19.71 21.85 -21.16
CA LYS A 4 -18.29 21.47 -21.31
C LYS A 4 -17.36 22.69 -21.36
N GLN A 5 -17.79 23.78 -21.99
CA GLN A 5 -17.03 25.03 -22.01
C GLN A 5 -17.01 25.69 -20.62
N LYS A 6 -18.13 25.66 -19.89
CA LYS A 6 -18.20 26.18 -18.53
C LYS A 6 -17.26 25.42 -17.58
N GLN A 7 -17.28 24.09 -17.62
CA GLN A 7 -16.40 23.24 -16.79
C GLN A 7 -14.91 23.48 -17.11
N MET A 8 -14.56 23.64 -18.39
CA MET A 8 -13.18 23.95 -18.79
C MET A 8 -12.76 25.34 -18.29
N GLN A 9 -13.66 26.33 -18.38
CA GLN A 9 -13.38 27.69 -17.90
C GLN A 9 -13.23 27.74 -16.38
N ASP A 10 -14.04 26.98 -15.64
CA ASP A 10 -13.92 26.82 -14.19
C ASP A 10 -12.58 26.17 -13.80
N PHE A 11 -12.12 25.15 -14.54
CA PHE A 11 -10.81 24.53 -14.32
C PHE A 11 -9.66 25.51 -14.56
N LEU A 12 -9.73 26.31 -15.64
CA LEU A 12 -8.74 27.35 -15.94
C LEU A 12 -8.71 28.47 -14.91
N ASN A 13 -9.87 28.81 -14.33
CA ASN A 13 -9.97 29.80 -13.25
C ASN A 13 -9.40 29.25 -11.93
N ARG A 14 -9.63 27.97 -11.62
CA ARG A 14 -9.07 27.31 -10.43
C ARG A 14 -7.55 27.19 -10.50
N LYS A 15 -6.97 26.81 -11.65
CA LYS A 15 -5.50 26.77 -11.82
C LYS A 15 -4.86 28.14 -11.64
N ARG A 16 -5.43 29.19 -12.25
CA ARG A 16 -4.93 30.56 -12.07
C ARG A 16 -4.94 31.02 -10.61
N LYS A 17 -5.98 30.67 -9.84
CA LYS A 17 -6.02 30.95 -8.39
C LYS A 17 -4.93 30.21 -7.61
N MET A 18 -4.61 28.98 -7.99
CA MET A 18 -3.54 28.22 -7.34
C MET A 18 -2.17 28.82 -7.65
N ASP A 19 -1.87 29.11 -8.91
CA ASP A 19 -0.58 29.68 -9.31
C ASP A 19 -0.37 31.07 -8.66
N LEU A 20 -1.41 31.91 -8.60
CA LEU A 20 -1.35 33.21 -7.89
C LEU A 20 -1.19 33.09 -6.37
N ASN A 21 -1.71 32.03 -5.76
CA ASN A 21 -1.54 31.81 -4.32
C ASN A 21 -0.22 31.13 -3.97
N VAL A 22 0.46 30.48 -4.92
CA VAL A 22 1.79 29.87 -4.69
C VAL A 22 2.88 30.95 -4.60
N GLU A 23 2.68 32.12 -5.21
CA GLU A 23 3.63 33.24 -5.12
C GLU A 23 3.50 34.07 -3.85
N LYS A 24 2.41 33.93 -3.09
CA LYS A 24 2.32 34.58 -1.77
C LYS A 24 2.90 33.64 -0.72
N GLU A 25 4.12 33.97 -0.31
CA GLU A 25 4.71 33.43 0.90
C GLU A 25 3.69 33.48 2.07
N PRO A 26 3.59 32.41 2.87
CA PRO A 26 2.59 32.31 3.92
C PRO A 26 2.99 33.19 5.11
N GLU A 27 2.57 34.45 5.10
CA GLU A 27 2.44 35.28 6.30
C GLU A 27 1.29 34.70 7.17
N PRO A 28 1.53 34.36 8.46
CA PRO A 28 0.52 33.74 9.31
C PRO A 28 -0.34 34.81 10.02
N SER A 29 -1.41 35.25 9.36
CA SER A 29 -2.55 35.94 9.99
C SER A 29 -3.60 36.17 8.90
N THR A 30 -4.90 35.88 9.02
CA THR A 30 -5.80 36.23 10.11
C THR A 30 -6.99 35.27 10.16
N SER A 31 -7.43 34.98 11.39
CA SER A 31 -8.81 34.74 11.82
C SER A 31 -9.90 34.71 10.73
N SER A 32 -10.17 33.54 10.18
CA SER A 32 -11.52 33.13 9.78
C SER A 32 -11.67 31.66 10.16
N GLU A 33 -12.50 31.41 11.18
CA GLU A 33 -12.80 30.09 11.71
C GLU A 33 -13.28 29.17 10.57
N PRO A 34 -12.62 28.04 10.26
CA PRO A 34 -13.25 26.99 9.49
C PRO A 34 -14.17 26.20 10.43
N SER A 35 -15.32 26.78 10.79
CA SER A 35 -16.45 26.01 11.27
C SER A 35 -17.02 25.23 10.07
N ASN A 36 -17.10 23.91 10.19
CA ASN A 36 -17.46 22.92 9.15
C ASN A 36 -16.28 22.38 8.30
N ALA A 37 -15.15 22.06 8.94
CA ALA A 37 -14.43 20.86 8.51
C ALA A 37 -15.22 19.65 9.01
N GLU A 38 -16.11 19.14 8.16
CA GLU A 38 -16.99 18.03 8.49
C GLU A 38 -16.19 16.77 8.89
N PRO A 39 -16.70 15.96 9.83
CA PRO A 39 -15.97 14.84 10.43
C PRO A 39 -15.47 13.79 9.41
N VAL A 40 -16.05 13.77 8.20
CA VAL A 40 -15.71 12.84 7.13
C VAL A 40 -14.26 13.04 6.65
N ASP A 41 -13.83 14.29 6.47
CA ASP A 41 -12.49 14.60 5.95
C ASP A 41 -11.38 14.23 6.95
N VAL A 42 -11.65 14.38 8.25
CA VAL A 42 -10.69 14.05 9.31
C VAL A 42 -10.49 12.53 9.42
N GLU A 43 -11.56 11.75 9.28
CA GLU A 43 -11.47 10.28 9.29
C GLU A 43 -10.73 9.73 8.07
N GLU A 44 -11.01 10.26 6.88
CA GLU A 44 -10.34 9.84 5.65
C GLU A 44 -8.84 10.14 5.72
N ALA A 45 -8.46 11.35 6.16
CA ALA A 45 -7.06 11.71 6.35
C ALA A 45 -6.34 10.79 7.36
N LYS A 46 -7.02 10.36 8.44
CA LYS A 46 -6.46 9.38 9.39
C LYS A 46 -6.27 8.01 8.74
N LYS A 47 -7.23 7.52 7.96
CA LYS A 47 -7.15 6.24 7.24
C LYS A 47 -6.03 6.27 6.19
N GLU A 48 -5.86 7.36 5.47
CA GLU A 48 -4.76 7.54 4.51
C GLU A 48 -3.39 7.53 5.19
N LYS A 49 -3.23 8.27 6.30
CA LYS A 49 -1.99 8.24 7.10
C LYS A 49 -1.68 6.83 7.60
N GLN A 50 -2.69 6.08 8.08
CA GLN A 50 -2.50 4.69 8.51
C GLN A 50 -2.09 3.78 7.35
N LYS A 51 -2.71 3.92 6.17
CA LYS A 51 -2.33 3.18 4.95
C LYS A 51 -0.90 3.50 4.54
N TYR A 52 -0.52 4.78 4.57
CA TYR A 52 0.83 5.24 4.27
C TYR A 52 1.85 4.64 5.23
N GLU A 53 1.61 4.71 6.55
CA GLU A 53 2.50 4.12 7.55
C GLU A 53 2.59 2.59 7.41
N LYS A 54 1.48 1.91 7.09
CA LYS A 54 1.49 0.47 6.82
C LYS A 54 2.31 0.12 5.58
N ALA A 55 2.15 0.88 4.49
CA ALA A 55 2.92 0.70 3.26
C ALA A 55 4.41 0.96 3.49
N LYS A 56 4.75 2.05 4.18
CA LYS A 56 6.12 2.38 4.58
C LYS A 56 6.76 1.27 5.40
N LYS A 57 6.05 0.73 6.40
CA LYS A 57 6.53 -0.41 7.21
C LYS A 57 6.74 -1.67 6.38
N ALA A 58 5.82 -1.99 5.45
CA ALA A 58 5.95 -3.14 4.57
C ALA A 58 7.20 -3.04 3.67
N ILE A 59 7.43 -1.87 3.05
CA ILE A 59 8.61 -1.62 2.21
C ILE A 59 9.90 -1.76 3.03
N LEU A 60 9.95 -1.16 4.22
CA LEU A 60 11.13 -1.26 5.09
C LEU A 60 11.40 -2.70 5.56
N PHE A 61 10.35 -3.47 5.83
CA PHE A 61 10.46 -4.87 6.20
C PHE A 61 10.99 -5.72 5.03
N GLU A 62 10.45 -5.54 3.82
CA GLU A 62 10.93 -6.25 2.64
C GLU A 62 12.38 -5.89 2.27
N ALA A 63 12.76 -4.62 2.40
CA ALA A 63 14.14 -4.18 2.15
C ALA A 63 15.13 -4.84 3.13
N LYS A 64 14.80 -4.91 4.43
CA LYS A 64 15.62 -5.62 5.43
C LYS A 64 15.71 -7.12 5.10
N ARG A 65 14.58 -7.76 4.83
CA ARG A 65 14.53 -9.17 4.46
C ARG A 65 15.30 -9.48 3.18
N ALA A 66 15.29 -8.56 2.22
CA ALA A 66 16.06 -8.70 0.97
C ALA A 66 17.56 -8.64 1.23
N LYS A 67 18.02 -7.74 2.11
CA LYS A 67 19.42 -7.68 2.55
C LYS A 67 19.83 -8.98 3.25
N GLU A 68 19.07 -9.42 4.24
CA GLU A 68 19.35 -10.68 4.96
C GLU A 68 19.42 -11.87 4.02
N ARG A 69 18.48 -11.98 3.06
CA ARG A 69 18.50 -13.03 2.04
C ARG A 69 19.74 -12.95 1.16
N ALA A 70 20.18 -11.75 0.78
CA ALA A 70 21.38 -11.57 -0.03
C ALA A 70 22.64 -11.96 0.74
N ASP A 71 22.70 -11.67 2.04
CA ASP A 71 23.81 -12.06 2.91
C ASP A 71 23.84 -13.59 3.16
N GLU A 72 22.67 -14.22 3.37
CA GLU A 72 22.56 -15.65 3.65
C GLU A 72 22.74 -16.54 2.39
N MET A 73 22.10 -16.15 1.28
CA MET A 73 22.04 -16.98 0.07
C MET A 73 22.94 -16.46 -1.06
N GLY A 74 23.59 -15.32 -0.86
CA GLY A 74 24.44 -14.67 -1.85
C GLY A 74 23.68 -14.10 -3.06
N PRO A 75 24.43 -13.69 -4.11
CA PRO A 75 23.87 -13.18 -5.37
C PRO A 75 23.00 -14.17 -6.14
N GLN A 76 22.84 -15.42 -5.67
CA GLN A 76 22.01 -16.44 -6.31
C GLN A 76 20.76 -16.75 -5.47
N GLY A 77 20.55 -16.07 -4.34
CA GLY A 77 19.41 -16.30 -3.46
C GLY A 77 18.05 -16.00 -4.06
N TYR A 78 18.00 -15.23 -5.16
CA TYR A 78 16.78 -15.06 -5.96
C TYR A 78 16.56 -16.18 -6.97
N LEU A 79 17.59 -16.97 -7.27
CA LEU A 79 17.49 -18.08 -8.21
C LEU A 79 16.78 -19.21 -7.49
N LYS A 80 15.66 -19.67 -8.05
CA LYS A 80 14.98 -20.87 -7.57
C LYS A 80 16.03 -21.99 -7.49
N PRO A 81 16.19 -22.68 -6.34
CA PRO A 81 17.12 -23.79 -6.24
C PRO A 81 16.86 -24.74 -7.40
N LYS A 82 17.92 -25.19 -8.06
CA LYS A 82 17.86 -26.34 -8.96
C LYS A 82 17.62 -27.59 -8.11
N SER A 83 16.50 -27.65 -7.39
CA SER A 83 16.05 -28.90 -6.81
C SER A 83 15.90 -29.84 -8.00
N LEU A 84 16.78 -30.86 -8.08
CA LEU A 84 16.54 -32.02 -8.94
C LEU A 84 15.09 -32.37 -8.73
N GLY A 85 14.27 -32.28 -9.79
CA GLY A 85 12.81 -32.29 -9.68
C GLY A 85 12.40 -33.32 -8.66
N THR A 86 12.10 -32.86 -7.43
CA THR A 86 11.91 -33.80 -6.33
C THR A 86 10.70 -34.62 -6.73
N ASN A 87 10.76 -35.94 -6.53
CA ASN A 87 9.62 -36.77 -6.84
C ASN A 87 8.43 -36.18 -6.07
N LYS A 88 7.49 -35.57 -6.80
CA LYS A 88 6.38 -34.82 -6.19
C LYS A 88 5.58 -35.74 -5.28
N GLU A 89 5.56 -37.04 -5.59
CA GLU A 89 4.94 -38.08 -4.76
C GLU A 89 5.64 -38.23 -3.41
N PHE A 90 6.98 -38.21 -3.36
CA PHE A 90 7.71 -38.29 -2.09
C PHE A 90 7.41 -37.10 -1.19
N LEU A 91 7.40 -35.88 -1.75
CA LEU A 91 7.08 -34.66 -1.01
C LEU A 91 5.62 -34.68 -0.53
N ARG A 92 4.67 -35.03 -1.41
CA ARG A 92 3.24 -35.14 -1.05
C ARG A 92 3.03 -36.13 0.09
N ARG A 93 3.63 -37.33 0.01
CA ARG A 93 3.55 -38.35 1.07
C ARG A 93 4.13 -37.86 2.40
N THR A 94 5.27 -37.16 2.35
CA THR A 94 5.91 -36.59 3.56
C THR A 94 5.04 -35.50 4.20
N ILE A 95 4.37 -34.67 3.40
CA ILE A 95 3.44 -33.66 3.91
C ILE A 95 2.19 -34.34 4.49
N GLU A 96 1.60 -35.30 3.78
CA GLU A 96 0.41 -36.02 4.25
C GLU A 96 0.67 -36.85 5.53
N SER A 97 1.89 -37.32 5.75
CA SER A 97 2.26 -38.06 6.97
C SER A 97 2.51 -37.15 8.17
N THR A 98 2.92 -35.90 7.95
CA THR A 98 3.26 -34.94 9.02
C THR A 98 2.13 -33.96 9.31
N MET A 99 1.24 -33.70 8.36
CA MET A 99 0.10 -32.83 8.56
C MET A 99 -0.98 -33.52 9.39
N PRO A 100 -1.62 -32.82 10.34
CA PRO A 100 -2.76 -33.37 11.05
C PRO A 100 -3.85 -33.70 10.03
N ARG A 101 -4.25 -34.97 10.00
CA ARG A 101 -5.39 -35.40 9.18
C ARG A 101 -6.59 -34.61 9.66
N ARG A 102 -7.08 -33.67 8.86
CA ARG A 102 -8.37 -33.03 9.09
C ARG A 102 -9.36 -34.15 9.31
N GLY A 103 -9.95 -34.16 10.50
CA GLY A 103 -10.69 -35.30 11.03
C GLY A 103 -11.58 -35.90 9.96
N LYS A 104 -11.49 -37.22 9.82
CA LYS A 104 -12.65 -37.97 9.39
C LYS A 104 -13.70 -37.66 10.44
N GLU A 105 -14.58 -36.72 10.13
CA GLU A 105 -15.84 -36.59 10.84
C GLU A 105 -16.51 -37.94 10.60
N ASP A 106 -16.52 -38.75 11.65
CA ASP A 106 -17.03 -40.12 11.60
C ASP A 106 -18.47 -40.06 11.10
N SER A 107 -18.67 -40.46 9.86
CA SER A 107 -19.99 -40.85 9.35
C SER A 107 -20.39 -42.12 10.11
N LYS A 108 -21.08 -41.94 11.24
CA LYS A 108 -21.95 -42.94 11.86
C LYS A 108 -23.38 -42.45 11.79
#